data_AF-A0A920HGF5-F1
#
_entry.id   AF-A0A920HGF5-F1
#
_cell.length_a   1.000
_cell.length_b   1.000
_cell.length_c   1.000
_cell.angle_alpha   90.00
_cell.angle_beta   90.00
_cell.angle_gamma   90.00
#
_symmetry.space_group_name_H-M   'P 1'
#
loop_
_entity.id
_entity.type
_entity.pdbx_description
1 polymer ?
#
loop_
_entity_poly.entity_id
_entity_poly.type
_entity_poly.pdbx_seq_one_letter_code
_entity_poly.pdbx_strand_id
1 'polypeptide(L)'
;MKTISSAVSEYIKSKPFLSSALSDGIINLTSLSRIIKPDIEEVLRKNVNHGAIVMALNRLSVNLEFQHTQKIVRVIKNIGDITVRSNLTDYNFKVSESLMIKQAEVLKNLKNTNNNFYSSSRGVDECNIVVSENLRTLVEENFEGETLIKKTDRLSAISFKLPQENVSVPGHILLCFSETFMGWNKYLTGNFNIK
;
A
#
# COMPACT_ATOMS: atom_id res chain seq x y z
N MET A 1 32.08 -14.79 -17.72
CA MET A 1 32.23 -13.62 -18.63
C MET A 1 30.93 -12.81 -18.58
N LYS A 2 30.94 -11.57 -18.08
CA LYS A 2 29.71 -10.76 -17.98
C LYS A 2 29.25 -10.36 -19.40
N THR A 3 27.96 -10.54 -19.69
CA THR A 3 27.35 -10.12 -20.98
C THR A 3 26.78 -8.71 -20.86
N ILE A 4 26.55 -8.05 -21.99
CA ILE A 4 25.89 -6.73 -22.02
C ILE A 4 24.53 -6.79 -21.33
N SER A 5 23.74 -7.86 -21.59
CA SER A 5 22.44 -8.05 -20.95
C SER A 5 22.55 -8.20 -19.42
N SER A 6 23.57 -8.90 -18.93
CA SER A 6 23.79 -9.07 -17.48
C SER A 6 24.21 -7.75 -16.83
N ALA A 7 25.13 -7.00 -17.45
CA ALA A 7 25.59 -5.71 -16.92
C ALA A 7 24.46 -4.68 -16.89
N VAL A 8 23.65 -4.60 -17.96
CA VAL A 8 22.48 -3.73 -18.02
C VAL A 8 21.44 -4.14 -16.97
N SER A 9 21.19 -5.44 -16.78
CA SER A 9 20.24 -5.90 -15.75
C SER A 9 20.72 -5.56 -14.33
N GLU A 10 22.01 -5.73 -14.04
CA GLU A 10 22.61 -5.41 -12.74
C GLU A 10 22.51 -3.90 -12.46
N TYR A 11 22.82 -3.07 -13.46
CA TYR A 11 22.68 -1.62 -13.39
C TYR A 11 21.24 -1.19 -13.05
N ILE A 12 20.26 -1.70 -13.79
CA ILE A 12 18.85 -1.36 -13.57
C ILE A 12 18.36 -1.86 -12.21
N LYS A 13 18.76 -3.07 -11.79
CA LYS A 13 18.40 -3.62 -10.47
C LYS A 13 18.98 -2.83 -9.30
N SER A 14 20.17 -2.25 -9.46
CA SER A 14 20.75 -1.37 -8.44
C SER A 14 20.01 -0.04 -8.24
N LYS A 15 19.11 0.33 -9.17
CA LYS A 15 18.38 1.61 -9.17
C LYS A 15 16.86 1.36 -9.28
N PRO A 16 16.14 1.19 -8.14
CA PRO A 16 14.72 0.83 -8.13
C PRO A 16 13.81 1.76 -8.94
N PHE A 17 14.09 3.06 -8.97
CA PHE A 17 13.33 4.03 -9.75
C PHE A 17 13.43 3.78 -11.27
N LEU A 18 14.61 3.38 -11.78
CA LEU A 18 14.77 3.01 -13.18
C LEU A 18 14.05 1.70 -13.49
N SER A 19 14.10 0.71 -12.58
CA SER A 19 13.38 -0.54 -12.77
C SER A 19 11.87 -0.34 -12.87
N SER A 20 11.31 0.57 -12.06
CA SER A 20 9.88 0.89 -12.06
C SER A 20 9.50 1.61 -13.35
N ALA A 21 10.18 2.71 -13.67
CA ALA A 21 9.91 3.48 -14.88
C ALA A 21 10.19 2.69 -16.18
N LEU A 22 11.10 1.70 -16.17
CA LEU A 22 11.33 0.79 -17.29
C LEU A 22 10.20 -0.24 -17.45
N SER A 23 9.58 -0.67 -16.34
CA SER A 23 8.40 -1.55 -16.34
C SER A 23 7.15 -0.82 -16.82
N ASP A 24 7.01 0.46 -16.50
CA ASP A 24 5.86 1.29 -16.90
C ASP A 24 5.94 1.77 -18.36
N GLY A 25 7.04 1.46 -19.06
CA GLY A 25 7.25 1.87 -20.46
C GLY A 25 7.46 3.37 -20.68
N ILE A 26 7.64 4.15 -19.61
CA ILE A 26 7.76 5.62 -19.68
C ILE A 26 9.17 6.11 -20.03
N ILE A 27 10.19 5.24 -19.95
CA ILE A 27 11.57 5.62 -20.24
C ILE A 27 11.85 5.57 -21.75
N ASN A 28 12.44 6.63 -22.29
CA ASN A 28 13.07 6.59 -23.60
C ASN A 28 14.35 5.75 -23.56
N LEU A 29 14.30 4.53 -24.13
CA LEU A 29 15.40 3.57 -24.10
C LEU A 29 16.66 4.07 -24.81
N THR A 30 16.51 4.85 -25.88
CA THR A 30 17.64 5.42 -26.62
C THR A 30 18.39 6.45 -25.77
N SER A 31 17.66 7.36 -25.12
CA SER A 31 18.24 8.34 -24.20
C SER A 31 18.91 7.67 -23.01
N LEU A 32 18.24 6.69 -22.40
CA LEU A 32 18.82 5.93 -21.28
C LEU A 32 20.10 5.19 -21.70
N SER A 33 20.13 4.60 -22.90
CA SER A 33 21.31 3.87 -23.39
C SER A 33 22.57 4.73 -23.48
N ARG A 34 22.43 6.02 -23.80
CA ARG A 34 23.56 6.96 -23.86
C ARG A 34 24.08 7.30 -22.47
N ILE A 35 23.18 7.46 -21.51
CA ILE A 35 23.51 7.79 -20.11
C ILE A 35 24.26 6.63 -19.45
N ILE A 36 23.77 5.39 -19.62
CA ILE A 36 24.34 4.23 -18.91
C ILE A 36 25.56 3.63 -19.59
N LYS A 37 25.82 3.96 -20.86
CA LYS A 37 26.90 3.38 -21.65
C LYS A 37 28.28 3.46 -20.98
N PRO A 38 28.72 4.60 -20.41
CA PRO A 38 30.01 4.70 -19.71
C PRO A 38 30.13 3.67 -18.58
N ASP A 39 29.10 3.55 -17.74
CA ASP A 39 29.04 2.59 -16.63
C ASP A 39 29.12 1.14 -17.13
N ILE A 40 28.43 0.83 -18.24
CA ILE A 40 28.42 -0.51 -18.82
C ILE A 40 29.78 -0.87 -19.45
N GLU A 41 30.45 0.09 -20.09
CA GLU A 41 31.78 -0.12 -20.68
C GLU A 41 32.87 -0.31 -19.62
N GLU A 42 32.77 0.41 -18.51
CA GLU A 42 33.66 0.24 -17.36
C GLU A 42 33.55 -1.17 -16.79
N VAL A 43 32.31 -1.65 -16.56
CA VAL A 43 32.06 -3.00 -16.02
C VAL A 43 32.52 -4.10 -16.99
N LEU A 44 32.36 -3.90 -18.30
CA LEU A 44 32.68 -4.91 -19.31
C LEU A 44 34.12 -4.82 -19.85
N ARG A 45 34.85 -3.74 -19.52
CA ARG A 45 36.20 -3.44 -20.00
C ARG A 45 36.34 -3.52 -21.52
N LYS A 46 35.29 -3.12 -22.25
CA LYS A 46 35.27 -3.14 -23.71
C LYS A 46 34.28 -2.11 -24.25
N ASN A 47 34.51 -1.67 -25.48
CA ASN A 47 33.57 -0.81 -26.17
C ASN A 47 32.28 -1.56 -26.51
N VAL A 48 31.14 -0.91 -26.28
CA VAL A 48 29.80 -1.45 -26.51
C VAL A 48 29.00 -0.51 -27.41
N ASN A 49 28.32 -1.11 -28.40
CA ASN A 49 27.43 -0.37 -29.31
C ASN A 49 26.12 0.02 -28.60
N HIS A 50 25.65 1.26 -28.82
CA HIS A 50 24.39 1.78 -28.29
C HIS A 50 23.20 0.85 -28.61
N GLY A 51 23.13 0.34 -29.84
CA GLY A 51 22.05 -0.58 -30.25
C GLY A 51 21.99 -1.84 -29.40
N ALA A 52 23.14 -2.36 -28.95
CA ALA A 52 23.18 -3.53 -28.09
C ALA A 52 22.64 -3.25 -26.69
N ILE A 53 22.88 -2.04 -26.16
CA ILE A 53 22.33 -1.58 -24.88
C ILE A 53 20.82 -1.37 -24.99
N VAL A 54 20.35 -0.73 -26.07
CA VAL A 54 18.91 -0.55 -26.33
C VAL A 54 18.20 -1.90 -26.42
N MET A 55 18.77 -2.88 -27.12
CA MET A 55 18.21 -4.24 -27.19
C MET A 55 18.19 -4.94 -25.82
N ALA A 56 19.21 -4.73 -24.99
CA ALA A 56 19.24 -5.26 -23.64
C ALA A 56 18.16 -4.63 -22.74
N LEU A 57 17.99 -3.30 -22.81
CA LEU A 57 16.97 -2.56 -22.08
C LEU A 57 15.55 -2.95 -22.52
N ASN A 58 15.29 -3.06 -23.82
CA ASN A 58 13.98 -3.44 -24.36
C ASN A 58 13.58 -4.85 -23.89
N ARG A 59 14.52 -5.80 -23.97
CA ARG A 59 14.30 -7.17 -23.48
C ARG A 59 14.04 -7.19 -21.97
N LEU A 60 14.73 -6.36 -21.21
CA LEU A 60 14.54 -6.27 -19.76
C LEU A 60 13.17 -5.67 -19.42
N SER A 61 12.74 -4.61 -20.12
CA SER A 61 11.42 -3.98 -19.96
C SER A 61 10.28 -4.99 -20.14
N VAL A 62 10.27 -5.74 -21.25
CA VAL A 62 9.26 -6.77 -21.52
C VAL A 62 9.22 -7.85 -20.44
N ASN A 63 10.39 -8.27 -19.93
CA ASN A 63 10.45 -9.26 -18.84
C ASN A 63 9.96 -8.70 -17.50
N LEU A 64 10.27 -7.43 -17.19
CA LEU A 64 9.83 -6.77 -15.96
C LEU A 64 8.32 -6.55 -15.95
N GLU A 65 7.75 -6.11 -17.06
CA GLU A 65 6.30 -5.91 -17.24
C GLU A 65 5.53 -7.22 -17.01
N PHE A 66 6.03 -8.32 -17.57
CA PHE A 66 5.45 -9.65 -17.36
C PHE A 66 5.55 -10.12 -15.90
N GLN A 67 6.69 -9.89 -15.24
CA GLN A 67 6.89 -10.25 -13.84
C GLN A 67 6.01 -9.41 -12.89
N HIS A 68 5.83 -8.12 -13.18
CA HIS A 68 5.00 -7.22 -12.38
C HIS A 68 3.54 -7.69 -12.41
N THR A 69 3.01 -7.93 -13.61
CA THR A 69 1.64 -8.41 -13.83
C THR A 69 1.40 -9.77 -13.14
N GLN A 70 2.34 -10.71 -13.25
CA GLN A 70 2.18 -12.02 -12.61
C GLN A 70 2.29 -11.98 -11.08
N LYS A 71 3.19 -11.16 -10.54
CA LYS A 71 3.32 -10.98 -9.08
C LYS A 71 2.05 -10.36 -8.50
N ILE A 72 1.49 -9.34 -9.16
CA ILE A 72 0.23 -8.70 -8.73
C ILE A 72 -0.92 -9.69 -8.76
N VAL A 73 -1.09 -10.42 -9.86
CA VAL A 73 -2.15 -11.43 -9.99
C VAL A 73 -2.00 -12.53 -8.93
N ARG A 74 -0.76 -12.95 -8.62
CA ARG A 74 -0.52 -13.91 -7.54
C ARG A 74 -0.83 -13.32 -6.16
N VAL A 75 -0.43 -12.08 -5.89
CA VAL A 75 -0.73 -11.42 -4.61
C VAL A 75 -2.23 -11.31 -4.43
N ILE A 76 -2.98 -10.83 -5.43
CA ILE A 76 -4.45 -10.71 -5.37
C ILE A 76 -5.11 -12.09 -5.23
N LYS A 77 -4.66 -13.10 -5.99
CA LYS A 77 -5.18 -14.48 -5.87
C LYS A 77 -4.85 -15.14 -4.53
N ASN A 78 -3.79 -14.68 -3.85
CA ASN A 78 -3.35 -15.17 -2.56
C ASN A 78 -3.85 -14.30 -1.39
N ILE A 79 -4.69 -13.28 -1.63
CA ILE A 79 -5.45 -12.63 -0.56
C ILE A 79 -6.51 -13.64 -0.13
N GLY A 80 -6.16 -14.44 0.88
CA GLY A 80 -6.99 -15.57 1.32
C GLY A 80 -8.36 -15.15 1.86
N ASP A 81 -8.42 -14.02 2.58
CA ASP A 81 -9.64 -13.57 3.24
C ASP A 81 -9.83 -12.05 3.07
N ILE A 82 -10.79 -11.66 2.23
CA ILE A 82 -11.34 -10.30 2.21
C ILE A 82 -12.61 -10.32 3.06
N THR A 83 -12.64 -9.53 4.12
CA THR A 83 -13.83 -9.33 4.95
C THR A 83 -14.35 -7.92 4.75
N VAL A 84 -15.64 -7.79 4.45
CA VAL A 84 -16.33 -6.50 4.38
C VAL A 84 -17.27 -6.38 5.56
N ARG A 85 -17.18 -5.28 6.31
CA ARG A 85 -18.10 -4.93 7.38
C ARG A 85 -18.78 -3.63 7.03
N SER A 86 -20.12 -3.66 6.99
CA SER A 86 -20.96 -2.49 6.75
C SER A 86 -21.51 -1.94 8.06
N ASN A 87 -22.08 -0.74 8.00
CA ASN A 87 -22.77 -0.09 9.12
C ASN A 87 -21.83 0.19 10.31
N LEU A 88 -20.70 0.82 9.99
CA LEU A 88 -19.75 1.33 10.95
C LEU A 88 -19.95 2.83 11.16
N THR A 89 -19.58 3.27 12.35
CA THR A 89 -19.64 4.66 12.77
C THR A 89 -18.26 5.09 13.23
N ASP A 90 -17.75 6.16 12.63
CA ASP A 90 -16.47 6.78 12.93
C ASP A 90 -16.68 8.02 13.80
N TYR A 91 -15.98 8.03 14.94
CA TYR A 91 -15.90 9.14 15.87
C TYR A 91 -14.50 9.70 15.87
N ASN A 92 -14.40 10.99 15.57
CA ASN A 92 -13.14 11.71 15.67
C ASN A 92 -13.18 12.63 16.90
N PHE A 93 -12.39 12.29 17.91
CA PHE A 93 -12.25 13.04 19.14
C PHE A 93 -10.95 13.82 19.17
N LYS A 94 -10.94 14.97 19.83
CA LYS A 94 -9.70 15.66 20.18
C LYS A 94 -8.96 14.84 21.24
N VAL A 95 -7.64 14.71 21.12
CA VAL A 95 -6.82 14.02 22.13
C VAL A 95 -6.86 14.81 23.44
N SER A 96 -7.32 14.14 24.50
CA SER A 96 -7.35 14.63 25.88
C SER A 96 -6.64 13.64 26.81
N GLU A 97 -6.39 14.05 28.06
CA GLU A 97 -5.79 13.19 29.08
C GLU A 97 -6.73 12.06 29.54
N SER A 98 -8.05 12.30 29.50
CA SER A 98 -9.08 11.32 29.89
C SER A 98 -9.44 10.33 28.79
N LEU A 99 -9.15 10.64 27.53
CA LEU A 99 -9.55 9.84 26.38
C LEU A 99 -9.10 8.38 26.47
N MET A 100 -7.86 8.16 26.91
CA MET A 100 -7.28 6.81 27.04
C MET A 100 -7.99 5.98 28.12
N ILE A 101 -8.41 6.63 29.22
CA ILE A 101 -9.15 6.00 30.30
C ILE A 101 -10.55 5.60 29.81
N LYS A 102 -11.22 6.50 29.07
CA LYS A 102 -12.52 6.21 28.46
C LYS A 102 -12.48 5.08 27.43
N GLN A 103 -11.42 5.01 26.64
CA GLN A 103 -11.19 3.87 25.75
C GLN A 103 -11.07 2.57 26.53
N ALA A 104 -10.33 2.55 27.64
CA ALA A 104 -10.20 1.37 28.48
C ALA A 104 -11.56 0.93 29.09
N GLU A 105 -12.41 1.89 29.50
CA GLU A 105 -13.78 1.61 29.98
C GLU A 105 -14.64 0.96 28.90
N VAL A 106 -14.61 1.48 27.66
CA VAL A 106 -15.32 0.85 26.54
C VAL A 106 -14.80 -0.54 26.26
N LEU A 107 -13.48 -0.72 26.16
CA LEU A 107 -12.86 -2.03 25.91
C LEU A 107 -13.21 -3.07 26.99
N LYS A 108 -13.35 -2.65 28.25
CA LYS A 108 -13.77 -3.52 29.35
C LYS A 108 -15.22 -4.01 29.19
N ASN A 109 -16.09 -3.16 28.65
CA ASN A 109 -17.50 -3.46 28.43
C ASN A 109 -17.76 -4.17 27.08
N LEU A 110 -16.76 -4.28 26.20
CA LEU A 110 -16.87 -5.05 24.97
C LEU A 110 -16.98 -6.55 25.30
N LYS A 111 -18.15 -7.12 24.99
CA LYS A 111 -18.30 -8.58 24.94
C LYS A 111 -17.56 -9.11 23.72
N ASN A 112 -16.82 -10.20 23.89
CA ASN A 112 -16.02 -10.81 22.83
C ASN A 112 -16.90 -11.65 21.88
N THR A 113 -17.85 -10.99 21.21
CA THR A 113 -18.71 -11.56 20.19
C THR A 113 -18.15 -11.25 18.80
N ASN A 114 -18.09 -12.25 17.92
CA ASN A 114 -17.54 -12.14 16.55
C ASN A 114 -18.15 -11.02 15.68
N ASN A 115 -19.27 -10.43 16.10
CA ASN A 115 -19.97 -9.38 15.37
C ASN A 115 -19.54 -7.95 15.78
N ASN A 116 -18.69 -7.80 16.79
CA ASN A 116 -18.23 -6.50 17.27
C ASN A 116 -16.98 -6.08 16.48
N PHE A 117 -17.08 -5.00 15.71
CA PHE A 117 -15.94 -4.30 15.16
C PHE A 117 -15.61 -3.09 16.03
N TYR A 118 -14.36 -3.03 16.49
CA TYR A 118 -13.80 -1.89 17.20
C TYR A 118 -12.39 -1.64 16.66
N SER A 119 -12.11 -0.40 16.27
CA SER A 119 -10.78 0.06 15.87
C SER A 119 -10.56 1.45 16.43
N SER A 120 -9.42 1.66 17.07
CA SER A 120 -9.01 2.98 17.56
C SER A 120 -7.65 3.32 16.98
N SER A 121 -7.57 4.48 16.31
CA SER A 121 -6.33 5.05 15.79
C SER A 121 -6.10 6.39 16.49
N ARG A 122 -4.94 6.56 17.11
CA ARG A 122 -4.56 7.80 17.80
C ARG A 122 -3.47 8.50 17.00
N GLY A 123 -3.81 9.68 16.49
CA GLY A 123 -2.85 10.64 15.96
C GLY A 123 -2.29 11.54 17.07
N VAL A 124 -1.58 12.60 16.67
CA VAL A 124 -0.99 13.57 17.61
C VAL A 124 -2.08 14.40 18.30
N ASP A 125 -3.01 14.96 17.53
CA ASP A 125 -4.06 15.87 18.02
C ASP A 125 -5.46 15.26 18.03
N GLU A 126 -5.65 14.18 17.27
CA GLU A 126 -6.95 13.57 17.00
C GLU A 126 -6.91 12.08 17.27
N CYS A 127 -8.05 11.52 17.66
CA CYS A 127 -8.24 10.10 17.83
C CYS A 127 -9.52 9.65 17.14
N ASN A 128 -9.35 8.73 16.20
CA ASN A 128 -10.44 8.10 15.49
C ASN A 128 -10.82 6.79 16.19
N ILE A 129 -12.10 6.62 16.44
CA ILE A 129 -12.70 5.42 16.99
C ILE A 129 -13.80 4.97 16.03
N VAL A 130 -13.56 3.84 15.37
CA VAL A 130 -14.50 3.23 14.44
C VAL A 130 -15.14 2.02 15.11
N VAL A 131 -16.46 2.03 15.21
CA VAL A 131 -17.22 0.96 15.85
C VAL A 131 -18.39 0.47 15.01
N SER A 132 -18.81 -0.77 15.24
CA SER A 132 -20.09 -1.27 14.75
C SER A 132 -21.27 -0.53 15.38
N GLU A 133 -22.37 -0.40 14.65
CA GLU A 133 -23.57 0.31 15.11
C GLU A 133 -24.11 -0.19 16.46
N ASN A 134 -23.96 -1.48 16.77
CA ASN A 134 -24.40 -2.04 18.06
C ASN A 134 -23.59 -1.55 19.27
N LEU A 135 -22.41 -0.96 19.04
CA LEU A 135 -21.55 -0.39 20.08
C LEU A 135 -21.69 1.13 20.17
N ARG A 136 -22.54 1.73 19.33
CA ARG A 136 -22.75 3.17 19.25
C ARG A 136 -23.12 3.77 20.60
N THR A 137 -24.16 3.23 21.24
CA THR A 137 -24.65 3.71 22.54
C THR A 137 -23.57 3.63 23.62
N LEU A 138 -22.80 2.54 23.64
CA LEU A 138 -21.71 2.36 24.59
C LEU A 138 -20.63 3.43 24.43
N VAL A 139 -20.25 3.76 23.18
CA VAL A 139 -19.25 4.80 22.93
C VAL A 139 -19.81 6.19 23.28
N GLU A 140 -21.03 6.51 22.87
CA GLU A 140 -21.64 7.82 23.15
C GLU A 140 -21.72 8.08 24.67
N GLU A 141 -22.19 7.12 25.47
CA GLU A 141 -22.29 7.24 26.94
C GLU A 141 -20.93 7.40 27.63
N ASN A 142 -19.90 6.66 27.18
CA ASN A 142 -18.58 6.72 27.83
C ASN A 142 -17.79 7.99 27.46
N PHE A 143 -18.09 8.59 26.29
CA PHE A 143 -17.36 9.73 25.73
C PHE A 143 -18.14 11.06 25.82
N GLU A 144 -19.23 11.16 26.58
CA GLU A 144 -20.01 12.42 26.74
C GLU A 144 -19.17 13.61 27.23
N GLY A 145 -18.07 13.36 27.96
CA GLY A 145 -17.15 14.39 28.45
C GLY A 145 -16.02 14.79 27.48
N GLU A 146 -15.92 14.13 26.31
CA GLU A 146 -14.84 14.35 25.35
C GLU A 146 -15.26 15.31 24.24
N THR A 147 -14.28 16.00 23.66
CA THR A 147 -14.54 16.93 22.55
C THR A 147 -14.64 16.16 21.23
N LEU A 148 -15.86 15.92 20.76
CA LEU A 148 -16.15 15.35 19.45
C LEU A 148 -15.94 16.38 18.35
N ILE A 149 -14.99 16.13 17.44
CA ILE A 149 -14.70 16.98 16.28
C ILE A 149 -15.66 16.64 15.15
N LYS A 150 -15.82 15.34 14.86
CA LYS A 150 -16.64 14.86 13.76
C LYS A 150 -17.18 13.47 14.04
N LYS A 151 -18.40 13.22 13.57
CA LYS A 151 -19.01 11.90 13.51
C LYS A 151 -19.43 11.58 12.09
N THR A 152 -19.14 10.36 11.64
CA THR A 152 -19.54 9.87 10.32
C THR A 152 -20.19 8.49 10.44
N ASP A 153 -21.48 8.43 10.13
CA ASP A 153 -22.26 7.18 10.14
C ASP A 153 -22.23 6.48 8.77
N ARG A 154 -22.67 5.21 8.74
CA ARG A 154 -22.86 4.40 7.52
C ARG A 154 -21.58 4.15 6.73
N LEU A 155 -20.48 3.97 7.44
CA LEU A 155 -19.21 3.58 6.85
C LEU A 155 -19.13 2.07 6.62
N SER A 156 -18.22 1.68 5.73
CA SER A 156 -17.86 0.28 5.48
C SER A 156 -16.36 0.10 5.58
N ALA A 157 -15.92 -0.93 6.30
CA ALA A 157 -14.53 -1.33 6.37
C ALA A 157 -14.29 -2.57 5.51
N ILE A 158 -13.20 -2.53 4.75
CA ILE A 158 -12.70 -3.67 3.98
C ILE A 158 -11.38 -4.06 4.61
N SER A 159 -11.26 -5.31 5.02
CA SER A 159 -10.05 -5.87 5.61
C SER A 159 -9.57 -7.01 4.75
N PHE A 160 -8.28 -7.02 4.40
CA PHE A 160 -7.65 -8.12 3.69
C PHE A 160 -6.47 -8.63 4.51
N LYS A 161 -6.36 -9.95 4.63
CA LYS A 161 -5.23 -10.57 5.31
C LYS A 161 -4.09 -10.75 4.30
N LEU A 162 -2.97 -10.06 4.53
CA LEU A 162 -1.77 -10.26 3.72
C LEU A 162 -1.09 -11.60 4.09
N PRO A 163 -0.66 -12.41 3.11
CA PRO A 163 0.11 -13.62 3.39
C PRO A 163 1.46 -13.27 4.02
N GLN A 164 1.92 -14.09 4.98
CA GLN A 164 3.14 -13.83 5.77
C GLN A 164 4.41 -13.66 4.91
N GLU A 165 4.43 -14.25 3.71
CA GLU A 165 5.54 -14.14 2.76
C GLU A 165 5.79 -12.69 2.27
N ASN A 166 4.81 -11.79 2.38
CA ASN A 166 4.89 -10.42 1.86
C ASN A 166 5.43 -9.36 2.84
N VAL A 167 5.77 -9.73 4.08
CA VAL A 167 6.17 -8.76 5.12
C VAL A 167 7.63 -8.30 5.00
N SER A 168 8.50 -9.08 4.33
CA SER A 168 9.95 -8.86 4.32
C SER A 168 10.49 -8.05 3.13
N VAL A 169 9.63 -7.64 2.19
CA VAL A 169 10.07 -6.91 0.98
C VAL A 169 9.62 -5.44 1.07
N PRO A 170 10.56 -4.49 1.30
CA PRO A 170 10.26 -3.06 1.24
C PRO A 170 9.57 -2.70 -0.09
N GLY A 171 8.45 -1.97 -0.04
CA GLY A 171 7.71 -1.51 -1.22
C GLY A 171 6.52 -2.38 -1.65
N HIS A 172 6.42 -3.64 -1.22
CA HIS A 172 5.25 -4.49 -1.55
C HIS A 172 3.95 -3.98 -0.92
N ILE A 173 4.01 -3.50 0.33
CA ILE A 173 2.86 -2.92 1.03
C ILE A 173 2.36 -1.67 0.29
N LEU A 174 3.27 -0.76 -0.08
CA LEU A 174 2.93 0.47 -0.81
C LEU A 174 2.28 0.15 -2.18
N LEU A 175 2.81 -0.82 -2.91
CA LEU A 175 2.26 -1.27 -4.20
C LEU A 175 0.86 -1.88 -4.04
N CYS A 176 0.64 -2.71 -3.01
CA CYS A 176 -0.68 -3.27 -2.74
C CYS A 176 -1.70 -2.16 -2.43
N PHE A 177 -1.30 -1.16 -1.64
CA PHE A 177 -2.17 -0.02 -1.32
C PHE A 177 -2.47 0.84 -2.55
N SER A 178 -1.48 1.20 -3.36
CA SER A 178 -1.68 2.06 -4.52
C SER A 178 -2.63 1.44 -5.55
N GLU A 179 -2.45 0.15 -5.86
CA GLU A 179 -3.26 -0.55 -6.85
C GLU A 179 -4.67 -0.87 -6.34
N THR A 180 -4.81 -1.26 -5.07
CA THR A 180 -6.15 -1.47 -4.46
C THR A 180 -6.91 -0.15 -4.41
N PHE A 181 -6.26 0.94 -4.01
CA PHE A 181 -6.90 2.24 -3.95
C PHE A 181 -7.28 2.76 -5.34
N MET A 182 -6.36 2.73 -6.32
CA MET A 182 -6.64 3.18 -7.68
C MET A 182 -7.69 2.31 -8.38
N GLY A 183 -7.64 0.99 -8.19
CA GLY A 183 -8.62 0.06 -8.73
C GLY A 183 -10.03 0.33 -8.19
N TRP A 184 -10.17 0.64 -6.90
CA TRP A 184 -11.46 0.85 -6.26
C TRP A 184 -12.02 2.26 -6.46
N ASN A 185 -11.17 3.28 -6.61
CA ASN A 185 -11.60 4.65 -6.97
C ASN A 185 -12.30 4.70 -8.34
N LYS A 186 -12.05 3.71 -9.20
CA LYS A 186 -12.75 3.53 -10.49
C LYS A 186 -14.16 2.96 -10.36
N TYR A 187 -14.49 2.30 -9.24
CA TYR A 187 -15.77 1.60 -9.02
C TYR A 187 -16.59 2.15 -7.84
N LEU A 188 -15.99 2.96 -6.96
CA LEU A 188 -16.66 3.52 -5.78
C LEU A 188 -16.64 5.04 -5.84
N THR A 189 -17.79 5.64 -6.19
CA THR A 189 -18.06 7.08 -6.15
C THR A 189 -18.30 7.59 -4.72
N GLY A 190 -17.53 7.09 -3.74
CA GLY A 190 -17.70 7.40 -2.32
C GLY A 190 -16.42 8.00 -1.74
N ASN A 191 -16.55 9.12 -1.03
CA ASN A 191 -15.46 9.79 -0.32
C ASN A 191 -14.82 8.84 0.72
N PHE A 192 -13.74 8.17 0.35
CA PHE A 192 -12.85 7.50 1.28
C PHE A 192 -11.93 8.56 1.90
N ASN A 193 -12.24 8.97 3.12
CA ASN A 193 -11.23 9.60 3.98
C ASN A 193 -10.41 8.47 4.60
N ILE A 194 -9.15 8.37 4.19
CA ILE A 194 -8.14 7.57 4.87
C ILE A 194 -7.27 8.56 5.64
N LYS A 195 -7.32 8.51 6.97
CA LYS A 195 -6.31 9.12 7.85
C LYS A 195 -5.37 8.03 8.32
#